data_AF-A0A7C4GUX2-F1
#
_entry.id   AF-A0A7C4GUX2-F1
#
_cell.length_a   1.000
_cell.length_b   1.000
_cell.length_c   1.000
_cell.angle_alpha   90.00
_cell.angle_beta   90.00
_cell.angle_gamma   90.00
#
_symmetry.space_group_name_H-M   'P 1'
#
loop_
_entity.id
_entity.type
_entity.pdbx_description
1 polymer ?
#
loop_
_entity_poly.entity_id
_entity_poly.type
_entity_poly.pdbx_seq_one_letter_code
_entity_poly.pdbx_strand_id
1 'polypeptide(L)'
;MISKKILASIVVVGMLAFAIGWGTYSLFSDTETSSGNTFTAGTLNLKVDGKDDPLGAYFTVSNVKPGDSGSRNIELKNDGSLAGKAYIHFKNVVDSPGTTPEPESTPDTGELSQNLKIKVSNSTHIIVNDFLFNIKSNSYLLGTIAGGGTLTVTIEWSIPSDVGNVIMGDTVTFDIEFSLQQA
;
A
#
# COMPACT_ATOMS: atom_id res chain seq x y z
N MET A 1 54.84 65.33 53.64
CA MET A 1 54.18 66.08 52.55
C MET A 1 54.16 65.20 51.32
N ILE A 2 53.00 64.71 50.89
CA ILE A 2 52.87 63.96 49.63
C ILE A 2 53.17 64.92 48.48
N SER A 3 54.04 64.50 47.55
CA SER A 3 54.40 65.34 46.41
C SER A 3 53.22 65.42 45.44
N LYS A 4 52.94 66.62 44.92
CA LYS A 4 51.81 66.87 43.99
C LYS A 4 51.82 65.93 42.77
N LYS A 5 52.99 65.41 42.41
CA LYS A 5 53.19 64.45 41.31
C LYS A 5 52.69 63.04 41.64
N ILE A 6 52.83 62.59 42.90
CA ILE A 6 52.32 61.28 43.34
C ILE A 6 50.79 61.30 43.42
N LEU A 7 50.21 62.41 43.89
CA LEU A 7 48.76 62.57 43.93
C LEU A 7 48.13 62.57 42.54
N ALA A 8 48.78 63.22 41.57
CA ALA A 8 48.36 63.20 40.16
C ALA A 8 48.41 61.78 39.57
N SER A 9 49.45 61.00 39.90
CA SER A 9 49.59 59.63 39.41
C SER A 9 48.51 58.69 39.95
N ILE A 10 48.18 58.76 41.25
CA ILE A 10 47.14 57.94 41.87
C ILE A 10 45.75 58.26 41.28
N VAL A 11 45.49 59.53 40.96
CA VAL A 11 44.24 59.95 40.32
C VAL A 11 44.14 59.41 38.88
N VAL A 12 45.25 59.40 38.12
CA VAL A 12 45.28 58.84 36.76
C VAL A 12 45.13 57.32 36.76
N VAL A 13 45.79 56.62 37.70
CA VAL A 13 45.67 55.17 37.85
C VAL A 13 44.26 54.77 38.33
N GLY A 14 43.67 55.54 39.24
CA GLY A 14 42.29 55.36 39.68
C GLY A 14 41.28 55.56 38.54
N MET A 15 41.51 56.53 37.66
CA MET A 15 40.70 56.74 36.45
C MET A 15 40.87 55.62 35.42
N LEU A 16 42.09 55.11 35.21
CA LEU A 16 42.35 53.97 34.33
C LEU A 16 41.67 52.69 34.85
N ALA A 17 41.73 52.45 36.17
CA ALA A 17 41.03 51.33 36.78
C ALA A 17 39.49 51.44 36.65
N PHE A 18 38.94 52.65 36.72
CA PHE A 18 37.52 52.91 36.46
C PHE A 18 37.14 52.68 34.99
N ALA A 19 38.03 53.01 34.05
CA ALA A 19 37.80 52.80 32.61
C ALA A 19 37.86 51.32 32.20
N ILE A 20 38.60 50.48 32.91
CA ILE A 20 38.70 49.03 32.67
C ILE A 20 37.55 48.26 33.34
N GLY A 21 36.91 48.84 34.37
CA GLY A 21 35.78 48.25 35.11
C GLY A 21 34.44 48.24 34.36
N TRP A 22 34.29 49.07 33.32
CA TRP A 22 33.25 48.88 32.30
C TRP A 22 33.74 47.87 31.27
N GLY A 23 33.98 46.64 31.73
CA GLY A 23 34.14 45.50 30.85
C GLY A 23 33.01 45.54 29.83
N THR A 24 33.36 45.41 28.56
CA THR A 24 32.41 45.20 27.49
C THR A 24 31.58 43.97 27.84
N TYR A 25 30.43 44.16 28.47
CA TYR A 25 29.40 43.14 28.59
C TYR A 25 28.87 42.92 27.19
N SER A 26 29.56 42.06 26.45
CA SER A 26 29.07 41.51 25.21
C SER A 26 27.99 40.49 25.60
N LEU A 27 26.79 40.99 25.83
CA LEU A 27 25.57 40.21 25.75
C LEU A 27 25.27 39.94 24.26
N PHE A 28 26.10 39.11 23.62
CA PHE A 28 25.71 38.48 22.35
C PHE A 28 25.01 37.17 22.69
N SER A 29 23.72 37.31 23.02
CA SER A 29 22.77 36.22 23.03
C SER A 29 21.78 36.52 21.93
N ASP A 30 21.67 35.61 20.98
CA ASP A 30 20.53 35.52 20.08
C ASP A 30 19.82 34.20 20.39
N THR A 31 18.50 34.25 20.49
CA THR A 31 17.64 33.11 20.81
C THR A 31 16.62 32.97 19.71
N GLU A 32 16.90 32.07 18.78
CA GLU A 32 15.97 31.75 17.69
C GLU A 32 15.01 30.66 18.15
N THR A 33 13.74 31.04 18.31
CA THR A 33 12.70 30.12 18.78
C THR A 33 11.84 29.68 17.61
N SER A 34 12.00 28.43 17.19
CA SER A 34 11.08 27.81 16.24
C SER A 34 9.76 27.48 16.94
N SER A 35 8.80 28.41 16.83
CA SER A 35 7.48 28.34 17.46
C SER A 35 6.45 27.78 16.49
N GLY A 36 5.59 26.85 16.94
CA GLY A 36 4.54 26.28 16.11
C GLY A 36 4.97 25.09 15.23
N ASN A 37 6.07 24.42 15.56
CA ASN A 37 6.43 23.16 14.90
C ASN A 37 5.35 22.10 15.15
N THR A 38 4.80 21.55 14.09
CA THR A 38 3.83 20.46 14.13
C THR A 38 4.36 19.28 13.33
N PHE A 39 4.34 18.09 13.92
CA PHE A 39 4.61 16.84 13.22
C PHE A 39 3.29 16.12 13.00
N THR A 40 2.89 15.95 11.75
CA THR A 40 1.70 15.19 11.37
C THR A 40 2.13 13.90 10.70
N ALA A 41 1.70 12.76 11.24
CA ALA A 41 1.91 11.47 10.60
C ALA A 41 1.05 11.40 9.32
N GLY A 42 1.63 10.87 8.24
CA GLY A 42 0.86 10.58 7.04
C GLY A 42 -0.03 9.35 7.21
N THR A 43 -1.00 9.17 6.32
CA THR A 43 -2.02 8.11 6.39
C THR A 43 -1.96 7.19 5.17
N LEU A 44 -2.49 5.97 5.34
CA LEU A 44 -2.84 5.05 4.25
C LEU A 44 -4.34 4.77 4.33
N ASN A 45 -5.03 4.87 3.21
CA ASN A 45 -6.47 4.62 3.13
C ASN A 45 -6.80 4.09 1.74
N LEU A 46 -7.16 2.80 1.63
CA LEU A 46 -7.47 2.18 0.35
C LEU A 46 -8.98 2.21 0.10
N LYS A 47 -9.38 2.75 -1.05
CA LYS A 47 -10.71 2.57 -1.62
C LYS A 47 -10.64 1.60 -2.79
N VAL A 48 -11.63 0.72 -2.90
CA VAL A 48 -11.79 -0.19 -4.03
C VAL A 48 -13.10 0.14 -4.73
N ASP A 49 -13.05 0.49 -6.01
CA ASP A 49 -14.17 1.04 -6.79
C ASP A 49 -14.88 2.19 -6.04
N GLY A 50 -14.11 3.05 -5.38
CA GLY A 50 -14.61 4.21 -4.63
C GLY A 50 -15.24 3.89 -3.27
N LYS A 51 -15.19 2.65 -2.78
CA LYS A 51 -15.75 2.25 -1.48
C LYS A 51 -14.67 1.83 -0.49
N ASP A 52 -14.91 2.11 0.80
CA ASP A 52 -14.25 1.38 1.89
C ASP A 52 -14.83 -0.03 1.94
N ASP A 53 -13.96 -1.03 2.14
CA ASP A 53 -14.33 -2.44 2.31
C ASP A 53 -15.31 -2.95 1.22
N PRO A 54 -14.82 -3.39 0.05
CA PRO A 54 -15.69 -3.79 -1.05
C PRO A 54 -16.63 -4.94 -0.64
N LEU A 55 -17.91 -4.62 -0.46
CA LEU A 55 -18.98 -5.58 -0.15
C LEU A 55 -19.63 -6.05 -1.46
N GLY A 56 -19.13 -7.14 -2.04
CA GLY A 56 -19.79 -7.83 -3.17
C GLY A 56 -18.85 -8.69 -4.00
N ALA A 57 -19.39 -9.78 -4.57
CA ALA A 57 -18.64 -10.63 -5.49
C ALA A 57 -18.38 -9.90 -6.81
N TYR A 58 -17.15 -9.96 -7.31
CA TYR A 58 -16.78 -9.39 -8.61
C TYR A 58 -17.24 -10.25 -9.79
N PHE A 59 -17.37 -11.55 -9.56
CA PHE A 59 -17.81 -12.54 -10.53
C PHE A 59 -18.82 -13.46 -9.87
N THR A 60 -20.00 -13.59 -10.48
CA THR A 60 -21.01 -14.59 -10.12
C THR A 60 -21.55 -15.14 -11.42
N VAL A 61 -20.92 -16.21 -11.88
CA VAL A 61 -21.20 -16.80 -13.19
C VAL A 61 -21.62 -18.24 -12.96
N SER A 62 -22.80 -18.59 -13.49
CA SER A 62 -23.36 -19.94 -13.43
C SER A 62 -23.24 -20.61 -14.79
N ASN A 63 -23.15 -21.94 -14.81
CA ASN A 63 -23.13 -22.76 -16.04
C ASN A 63 -21.96 -22.42 -16.98
N VAL A 64 -20.77 -22.18 -16.39
CA VAL A 64 -19.54 -21.99 -17.17
C VAL A 64 -19.23 -23.23 -17.99
N LYS A 65 -18.78 -23.03 -19.22
CA LYS A 65 -18.38 -24.11 -20.13
C LYS A 65 -17.02 -23.81 -20.78
N PRO A 66 -16.40 -24.81 -21.45
CA PRO A 66 -15.16 -24.60 -22.18
C PRO A 66 -15.24 -23.42 -23.16
N GLY A 67 -14.25 -22.52 -23.10
CA GLY A 67 -14.16 -21.32 -23.93
C GLY A 67 -14.87 -20.08 -23.38
N ASP A 68 -15.66 -20.20 -22.30
CA ASP A 68 -16.25 -19.03 -21.64
C ASP A 68 -15.15 -18.15 -21.01
N SER A 69 -15.40 -16.84 -21.00
CA SER A 69 -14.49 -15.86 -20.41
C SER A 69 -15.23 -14.61 -19.97
N GLY A 70 -14.57 -13.82 -19.14
CA GLY A 70 -15.05 -12.51 -18.72
C GLY A 70 -13.93 -11.64 -18.16
N SER A 71 -14.23 -10.36 -17.99
CA SER A 71 -13.25 -9.38 -17.52
C SER A 71 -13.92 -8.30 -16.70
N ARG A 72 -13.19 -7.76 -15.71
CA ARG A 72 -13.62 -6.62 -14.90
C ARG A 72 -12.43 -5.72 -14.59
N ASN A 73 -12.63 -4.42 -14.77
CA ASN A 73 -11.70 -3.40 -14.29
C ASN A 73 -12.07 -3.03 -12.84
N ILE A 74 -11.04 -2.88 -12.01
CA ILE A 74 -11.15 -2.48 -10.61
C ILE A 74 -10.25 -1.29 -10.40
N GLU A 75 -10.79 -0.24 -9.78
CA GLU A 75 -10.05 0.95 -9.41
C GLU A 75 -9.61 0.86 -7.95
N LEU A 76 -8.30 0.96 -7.71
CA LEU A 76 -7.71 1.07 -6.38
C LEU A 76 -7.25 2.49 -6.16
N LYS A 77 -7.82 3.20 -5.18
CA LYS A 77 -7.42 4.56 -4.83
C LYS A 77 -6.80 4.59 -3.44
N ASN A 78 -5.61 5.17 -3.32
CA ASN A 78 -5.03 5.49 -2.03
C ASN A 78 -5.47 6.91 -1.64
N ASP A 79 -6.48 7.03 -0.81
CA ASP A 79 -7.01 8.29 -0.27
C ASP A 79 -6.18 8.82 0.93
N GLY A 80 -5.07 8.16 1.26
CA GLY A 80 -4.10 8.61 2.24
C GLY A 80 -3.06 9.57 1.67
N SER A 81 -2.10 9.99 2.51
CA SER A 81 -1.03 10.92 2.12
C SER A 81 0.33 10.25 1.88
N LEU A 82 0.51 9.00 2.33
CA LEU A 82 1.74 8.23 2.10
C LEU A 82 1.58 7.29 0.92
N ALA A 83 2.68 7.04 0.19
CA ALA A 83 2.68 6.02 -0.83
C ALA A 83 2.55 4.61 -0.20
N GLY A 84 1.83 3.73 -0.88
CA GLY A 84 1.65 2.34 -0.45
C GLY A 84 1.73 1.34 -1.60
N LYS A 85 2.15 0.12 -1.29
CA LYS A 85 2.16 -1.04 -2.19
C LYS A 85 0.80 -1.73 -2.11
N ALA A 86 0.11 -1.84 -3.24
CA ALA A 86 -1.17 -2.50 -3.36
C ALA A 86 -0.99 -3.97 -3.73
N TYR A 87 -1.73 -4.85 -3.06
CA TYR A 87 -1.70 -6.30 -3.28
C TYR A 87 -3.09 -6.85 -3.57
N ILE A 88 -3.14 -7.94 -4.32
CA ILE A 88 -4.33 -8.80 -4.49
C ILE A 88 -4.06 -10.19 -3.89
N HIS A 89 -5.07 -10.80 -3.29
CA HIS A 89 -5.01 -12.15 -2.73
C HIS A 89 -6.29 -12.92 -3.05
N PHE A 90 -6.15 -14.14 -3.58
CA PHE A 90 -7.26 -15.08 -3.80
C PHE A 90 -7.34 -16.04 -2.61
N LYS A 91 -8.43 -15.98 -1.84
CA LYS A 91 -8.59 -16.71 -0.57
C LYS A 91 -9.82 -17.61 -0.62
N ASN A 92 -9.89 -18.54 0.35
CA ASN A 92 -11.06 -19.38 0.56
C ASN A 92 -11.54 -20.10 -0.71
N VAL A 93 -10.59 -20.55 -1.54
CA VAL A 93 -10.89 -21.33 -2.75
C VAL A 93 -11.39 -22.71 -2.32
N VAL A 94 -12.66 -22.97 -2.62
CA VAL A 94 -13.36 -24.22 -2.30
C VAL A 94 -14.03 -24.71 -3.58
N ASP A 95 -13.61 -25.87 -4.05
CA ASP A 95 -14.30 -26.61 -5.10
C ASP A 95 -15.41 -27.49 -4.50
N SER A 96 -16.45 -27.72 -5.28
CA SER A 96 -17.51 -28.68 -4.95
C SER A 96 -17.94 -29.40 -6.21
N PRO A 97 -17.93 -30.75 -6.19
CA PRO A 97 -18.23 -31.56 -7.35
C PRO A 97 -19.68 -31.43 -7.78
N GLY A 98 -19.91 -31.55 -9.09
CA GLY A 98 -21.23 -31.58 -9.69
C GLY A 98 -21.78 -32.99 -9.88
N THR A 99 -22.22 -33.24 -11.11
CA THR A 99 -22.44 -34.60 -11.59
C THR A 99 -21.10 -35.23 -11.94
N THR A 100 -20.94 -36.55 -11.78
CA THR A 100 -19.67 -37.25 -12.03
C THR A 100 -19.69 -38.12 -13.31
N PRO A 101 -19.92 -37.60 -14.54
CA PRO A 101 -19.82 -38.41 -15.75
C PRO A 101 -18.39 -38.86 -16.05
N GLU A 102 -18.22 -40.03 -16.68
CA GLU A 102 -16.95 -40.40 -17.32
C GLU A 102 -16.52 -39.26 -18.29
N PRO A 103 -15.32 -38.68 -18.16
CA PRO A 103 -14.09 -39.25 -17.61
C PRO A 103 -13.67 -38.77 -16.21
N GLU A 104 -14.57 -38.20 -15.40
CA GLU A 104 -14.23 -37.69 -14.06
C GLU A 104 -13.82 -38.79 -13.09
N SER A 105 -12.95 -38.43 -12.15
CA SER A 105 -12.40 -39.37 -11.18
C SER A 105 -13.42 -39.71 -10.09
N THR A 106 -13.34 -40.92 -9.53
CA THR A 106 -14.15 -41.33 -8.38
C THR A 106 -13.24 -41.61 -7.17
N PRO A 107 -13.38 -40.90 -6.03
CA PRO A 107 -14.36 -39.83 -5.78
C PRO A 107 -13.99 -38.51 -6.48
N ASP A 108 -15.02 -37.83 -7.00
CA ASP A 108 -14.91 -36.50 -7.59
C ASP A 108 -14.71 -35.44 -6.49
N THR A 109 -13.84 -34.46 -6.75
CA THR A 109 -13.50 -33.38 -5.83
C THR A 109 -13.88 -31.99 -6.33
N GLY A 110 -14.41 -31.88 -7.55
CA GLY A 110 -14.65 -30.61 -8.23
C GLY A 110 -13.33 -30.04 -8.76
N GLU A 111 -13.16 -30.04 -10.08
CA GLU A 111 -11.90 -29.67 -10.73
C GLU A 111 -11.96 -28.28 -11.39
N LEU A 112 -13.03 -27.52 -11.16
CA LEU A 112 -13.22 -26.22 -11.79
C LEU A 112 -12.10 -25.21 -11.45
N SER A 113 -11.61 -25.12 -10.21
CA SER A 113 -10.50 -24.20 -9.89
C SER A 113 -9.19 -24.55 -10.59
N GLN A 114 -8.99 -25.82 -10.95
CA GLN A 114 -7.82 -26.30 -11.69
C GLN A 114 -7.90 -25.94 -13.17
N ASN A 115 -9.10 -25.56 -13.65
CA ASN A 115 -9.38 -25.25 -15.04
C ASN A 115 -9.86 -23.80 -15.25
N LEU A 116 -10.09 -23.04 -14.17
CA LEU A 116 -10.39 -21.62 -14.20
C LEU A 116 -9.09 -20.81 -14.24
N LYS A 117 -8.73 -20.30 -15.41
CA LYS A 117 -7.59 -19.38 -15.55
C LYS A 117 -7.97 -17.99 -15.08
N ILE A 118 -7.12 -17.40 -14.25
CA ILE A 118 -7.22 -16.01 -13.81
C ILE A 118 -5.98 -15.27 -14.30
N LYS A 119 -6.23 -14.15 -14.96
CA LYS A 119 -5.20 -13.19 -15.36
C LYS A 119 -5.46 -11.86 -14.69
N VAL A 120 -4.47 -11.36 -13.97
CA VAL A 120 -4.50 -10.02 -13.38
C VAL A 120 -3.43 -9.19 -14.07
N SER A 121 -3.80 -8.00 -14.49
CA SER A 121 -2.88 -7.05 -15.12
C SER A 121 -3.16 -5.63 -14.64
N ASN A 122 -2.13 -4.79 -14.73
CA ASN A 122 -2.30 -3.34 -14.72
C ASN A 122 -2.02 -2.82 -16.14
N SER A 123 -2.04 -1.50 -16.34
CA SER A 123 -1.84 -0.89 -17.66
C SER A 123 -0.50 -1.21 -18.34
N THR A 124 0.46 -1.79 -17.62
CA THR A 124 1.84 -1.99 -18.10
C THR A 124 2.31 -3.44 -18.07
N HIS A 125 1.77 -4.27 -17.16
CA HIS A 125 2.28 -5.62 -16.91
C HIS A 125 1.14 -6.61 -16.64
N ILE A 126 1.37 -7.85 -17.06
CA ILE A 126 0.66 -9.02 -16.54
C ILE A 126 1.32 -9.38 -15.21
N ILE A 127 0.54 -9.40 -14.14
CA ILE A 127 1.00 -9.66 -12.78
C ILE A 127 0.88 -11.14 -12.45
N VAL A 128 -0.23 -11.76 -12.84
CA VAL A 128 -0.44 -13.21 -12.75
C VAL A 128 -1.27 -13.66 -13.94
N ASN A 129 -1.02 -14.88 -14.42
CA ASN A 129 -1.76 -15.53 -15.48
C ASN A 129 -1.62 -17.04 -15.32
N ASP A 130 -2.47 -17.65 -14.50
CA ASP A 130 -2.40 -19.05 -14.12
C ASP A 130 -3.78 -19.55 -13.66
N PHE A 131 -3.91 -20.83 -13.36
CA PHE A 131 -5.13 -21.41 -12.82
C PHE A 131 -5.38 -20.96 -11.38
N LEU A 132 -6.66 -20.76 -11.03
CA LEU A 132 -7.09 -20.34 -9.70
C LEU A 132 -6.50 -21.25 -8.61
N PHE A 133 -6.47 -22.56 -8.86
CA PHE A 133 -5.88 -23.54 -7.96
C PHE A 133 -4.40 -23.26 -7.62
N ASN A 134 -3.61 -22.78 -8.57
CA ASN A 134 -2.16 -22.53 -8.39
C ASN A 134 -1.89 -21.21 -7.67
N ILE A 135 -2.79 -20.24 -7.83
CA ILE A 135 -2.61 -18.88 -7.30
C ILE A 135 -3.34 -18.65 -5.98
N LYS A 136 -4.18 -19.61 -5.57
CA LYS A 136 -4.88 -19.56 -4.28
C LYS A 136 -3.88 -19.39 -3.14
N SER A 137 -4.28 -18.62 -2.14
CA SER A 137 -3.49 -18.34 -0.95
C SER A 137 -2.19 -17.55 -1.20
N ASN A 138 -1.89 -17.11 -2.43
CA ASN A 138 -0.75 -16.23 -2.71
C ASN A 138 -1.17 -14.76 -2.84
N SER A 139 -0.31 -13.86 -2.37
CA SER A 139 -0.48 -12.41 -2.55
C SER A 139 0.42 -11.90 -3.68
N TYR A 140 -0.14 -11.09 -4.56
CA TYR A 140 0.58 -10.52 -5.71
C TYR A 140 0.63 -9.01 -5.62
N LEU A 141 1.82 -8.44 -5.84
CA LEU A 141 2.01 -6.99 -5.90
C LEU A 141 1.40 -6.43 -7.19
N LEU A 142 0.43 -5.54 -7.05
CA LEU A 142 -0.23 -4.87 -8.17
C LEU A 142 0.54 -3.63 -8.64
N GLY A 143 1.21 -2.97 -7.70
CA GLY A 143 1.99 -1.76 -7.92
C GLY A 143 2.03 -0.86 -6.70
N THR A 144 2.72 0.27 -6.83
CA THR A 144 2.76 1.33 -5.81
C THR A 144 1.78 2.43 -6.17
N ILE A 145 0.97 2.85 -5.21
CA ILE A 145 0.01 3.95 -5.34
C ILE A 145 0.49 5.09 -4.43
N ALA A 146 0.82 6.24 -5.03
CA ALA A 146 1.13 7.45 -4.28
C ALA A 146 -0.06 7.88 -3.39
N GLY A 147 0.19 8.69 -2.35
CA GLY A 147 -0.90 9.32 -1.60
C GLY A 147 -1.77 10.18 -2.52
N GLY A 148 -3.09 10.02 -2.43
CA GLY A 148 -4.09 10.59 -3.34
C GLY A 148 -4.14 9.94 -4.73
N GLY A 149 -3.28 8.96 -5.03
CA GLY A 149 -3.15 8.32 -6.33
C GLY A 149 -4.14 7.19 -6.58
N THR A 150 -4.14 6.70 -7.82
CA THR A 150 -5.03 5.63 -8.28
C THR A 150 -4.27 4.64 -9.15
N LEU A 151 -4.66 3.36 -9.04
CA LEU A 151 -4.19 2.26 -9.86
C LEU A 151 -5.41 1.48 -10.37
N THR A 152 -5.53 1.36 -11.69
CA THR A 152 -6.52 0.48 -12.31
C THR A 152 -5.91 -0.89 -12.56
N VAL A 153 -6.62 -1.94 -12.14
CA VAL A 153 -6.25 -3.33 -12.42
C VAL A 153 -7.38 -4.01 -13.18
N THR A 154 -7.02 -4.88 -14.11
CA THR A 154 -7.95 -5.69 -14.88
C THR A 154 -7.82 -7.13 -14.43
N ILE A 155 -8.93 -7.73 -14.00
CA ILE A 155 -9.03 -9.16 -13.73
C ILE A 155 -9.81 -9.80 -14.86
N GLU A 156 -9.21 -10.77 -15.52
CA GLU A 156 -9.80 -11.59 -16.56
C GLU A 156 -9.89 -13.03 -16.07
N TRP A 157 -10.97 -13.72 -16.42
CA TRP A 157 -11.11 -15.15 -16.20
C TRP A 157 -11.45 -15.85 -17.51
N SER A 158 -11.02 -17.10 -17.65
CA SER A 158 -11.37 -17.94 -18.80
C SER A 158 -11.33 -19.42 -18.46
N ILE A 159 -12.14 -20.20 -19.16
CA ILE A 159 -12.08 -21.65 -19.18
C ILE A 159 -11.41 -22.08 -20.48
N PRO A 160 -10.30 -22.83 -20.46
CA PRO A 160 -9.69 -23.39 -21.67
C PRO A 160 -10.71 -24.20 -22.49
N SER A 161 -10.67 -24.06 -23.82
CA SER A 161 -11.61 -24.75 -24.70
C SER A 161 -11.42 -26.26 -24.77
N ASP A 162 -10.24 -26.74 -24.36
CA ASP A 162 -9.79 -28.12 -24.40
C ASP A 162 -10.00 -28.88 -23.08
N VAL A 163 -10.59 -28.25 -22.05
CA VAL A 163 -10.86 -28.89 -20.76
C VAL A 163 -11.84 -30.08 -20.86
N GLY A 164 -12.74 -30.06 -21.84
CA GLY A 164 -13.75 -31.11 -22.00
C GLY A 164 -14.84 -31.05 -20.92
N ASN A 165 -15.32 -32.22 -20.49
CA ASN A 165 -16.46 -32.36 -19.57
C ASN A 165 -16.07 -32.50 -18.10
N VAL A 166 -14.76 -32.45 -17.76
CA VAL A 166 -14.22 -32.63 -16.39
C VAL A 166 -14.51 -31.46 -15.43
N ILE A 167 -15.41 -30.56 -15.82
CA ILE A 167 -15.85 -29.43 -14.99
C ILE A 167 -17.38 -29.39 -14.93
N MET A 168 -18.06 -30.47 -15.35
CA MET A 168 -19.47 -30.43 -15.67
C MET A 168 -20.32 -30.44 -14.40
N GLY A 169 -20.93 -29.28 -14.11
CA GLY A 169 -21.77 -29.12 -12.92
C GLY A 169 -20.96 -28.77 -11.67
N ASP A 170 -19.64 -28.74 -11.78
CA ASP A 170 -18.74 -28.29 -10.72
C ASP A 170 -18.97 -26.83 -10.36
N THR A 171 -18.65 -26.52 -9.12
CA THR A 171 -18.66 -25.16 -8.61
C THR A 171 -17.36 -24.84 -7.88
N VAL A 172 -16.92 -23.59 -7.98
CA VAL A 172 -15.83 -23.05 -7.18
C VAL A 172 -16.28 -21.74 -6.55
N THR A 173 -16.03 -21.59 -5.26
CA THR A 173 -16.20 -20.32 -4.53
C THR A 173 -14.85 -19.82 -4.04
N PHE A 174 -14.63 -18.51 -4.06
CA PHE A 174 -13.40 -17.88 -3.59
C PHE A 174 -13.62 -16.39 -3.29
N ASP A 175 -12.72 -15.81 -2.50
CA ASP A 175 -12.68 -14.39 -2.17
C ASP A 175 -11.52 -13.70 -2.89
N ILE A 176 -11.72 -12.44 -3.29
CA ILE A 176 -10.67 -11.55 -3.79
C ILE A 176 -10.47 -10.44 -2.76
N GLU A 177 -9.31 -10.41 -2.13
CA GLU A 177 -8.93 -9.41 -1.14
C GLU A 177 -7.90 -8.44 -1.73
N PHE A 178 -8.11 -7.14 -1.51
CA PHE A 178 -7.15 -6.09 -1.83
C PHE A 178 -6.59 -5.50 -0.55
N SER A 179 -5.29 -5.22 -0.52
CA SER A 179 -4.66 -4.55 0.62
C SER A 179 -3.65 -3.50 0.18
N LEU A 180 -3.42 -2.51 1.04
CA LEU A 180 -2.43 -1.45 0.85
C LEU A 180 -1.48 -1.44 2.04
N GLN A 181 -0.20 -1.61 1.78
CA GLN A 181 0.86 -1.60 2.80
C GLN A 181 1.78 -0.40 2.57
N GLN A 182 2.35 0.17 3.63
CA GLN A 182 3.27 1.30 3.49
C GLN A 182 4.47 0.91 2.60
N ALA A 183 4.83 1.78 1.66
CA ALA A 183 5.89 1.51 0.69
C ALA A 183 7.29 1.47 1.31
#